data_AF-A0A961DXD0-F1
#
_entry.id   AF-A0A961DXD0-F1
#
_cell.length_a   1.000
_cell.length_b   1.000
_cell.length_c   1.000
_cell.angle_alpha   90.00
_cell.angle_beta   90.00
_cell.angle_gamma   90.00
#
_symmetry.space_group_name_H-M   'P 1'
#
loop_
_entity.id
_entity.type
_entity.pdbx_description
1 polymer ?
#
loop_
_entity_poly.entity_id
_entity_poly.type
_entity_poly.pdbx_seq_one_letter_code
_entity_poly.pdbx_strand_id
1 'polypeptide(L)'
;MTLGDKRRRAHDKLAALAGVRSIRRPVSPSAPQEFDLYYVRTGPRSDQPLVIIPGGPGMASIGHYQGLRRRAAEAGLDVIMVEHRGVGMSRHDDAGADLPEEALTIEQVVDDIAAVL
;
A
#
# COMPACT_ATOMS: atom_id res chain seq x y z
N MET A 1 11.53 11.79 -8.72
CA MET A 1 12.90 11.72 -8.13
C MET A 1 13.21 10.27 -7.80
N THR A 2 14.47 9.82 -7.88
CA THR A 2 14.84 8.43 -7.56
C THR A 2 15.02 8.16 -6.06
N LEU A 3 14.74 6.93 -5.62
CA LEU A 3 14.80 6.52 -4.21
C LEU A 3 16.26 6.43 -3.68
N GLY A 4 16.67 7.43 -2.89
CA GLY A 4 18.00 7.44 -2.24
C GLY A 4 18.14 6.45 -1.06
N ASP A 5 19.38 6.12 -0.67
CA ASP A 5 19.72 5.06 0.29
C ASP A 5 19.04 5.17 1.66
N LYS A 6 18.92 6.39 2.20
CA LYS A 6 18.22 6.62 3.47
C LYS A 6 16.74 6.23 3.39
N ARG A 7 16.09 6.53 2.25
CA ARG A 7 14.69 6.15 2.02
C ARG A 7 14.56 4.65 1.82
N ARG A 8 15.50 4.02 1.11
CA ARG A 8 15.56 2.56 0.95
C ARG A 8 15.62 1.83 2.30
N ARG A 9 16.51 2.25 3.21
CA ARG A 9 16.57 1.67 4.57
C ARG A 9 15.28 1.86 5.37
N ALA A 10 14.62 3.01 5.25
CA ALA A 10 13.34 3.25 5.91
C ALA A 10 12.23 2.36 5.33
N HIS A 11 12.24 2.19 4.01
CA HIS A 11 11.35 1.29 3.28
C HIS A 11 11.52 -0.15 3.73
N ASP A 12 12.76 -0.67 3.77
CA ASP A 12 13.05 -2.05 4.21
C ASP A 12 12.57 -2.31 5.64
N LYS A 13 12.74 -1.32 6.54
CA LYS A 13 12.23 -1.40 7.91
C LYS A 13 10.70 -1.47 7.97
N LEU A 14 10.00 -0.70 7.14
CA LEU A 14 8.54 -0.74 7.07
C LEU A 14 8.05 -2.05 6.44
N ALA A 15 8.70 -2.51 5.37
CA ALA A 15 8.39 -3.78 4.70
C ALA A 15 8.52 -4.98 5.65
N ALA A 16 9.45 -4.92 6.60
CA ALA A 16 9.66 -5.97 7.59
C ALA A 16 8.64 -5.97 8.74
N LEU A 17 7.74 -4.98 8.84
CA LEU A 17 6.74 -4.94 9.90
C LEU A 17 5.70 -6.06 9.70
N ALA A 18 5.26 -6.65 10.82
CA ALA A 18 4.27 -7.72 10.81
C ALA A 18 2.98 -7.31 10.09
N GLY A 19 2.53 -8.16 9.18
CA GLY A 19 1.29 -7.95 8.40
C GLY A 19 1.48 -7.08 7.16
N VAL A 20 2.62 -6.40 6.98
CA VAL A 20 2.94 -5.67 5.75
C VAL A 20 3.22 -6.66 4.63
N ARG A 21 2.61 -6.40 3.47
CA ARG A 21 2.65 -7.24 2.27
C ARG A 21 2.67 -6.34 1.05
N SER A 22 3.11 -6.87 -0.08
CA SER A 22 2.97 -6.24 -1.38
C SER A 22 2.33 -7.18 -2.40
N ILE A 23 1.71 -6.59 -3.43
CA ILE A 23 1.35 -7.26 -4.67
C ILE A 23 1.94 -6.49 -5.85
N ARG A 24 2.27 -7.20 -6.92
CA ARG A 24 2.73 -6.61 -8.18
C ARG A 24 1.55 -6.03 -8.94
N ARG A 25 1.67 -4.78 -9.35
CA ARG A 25 0.63 -4.05 -10.07
C ARG A 25 1.22 -3.32 -11.27
N PRO A 26 0.51 -3.26 -12.41
CA PRO A 26 0.93 -2.43 -13.53
C PRO A 26 0.84 -0.96 -13.14
N VAL A 27 1.82 -0.16 -13.59
CA VAL A 27 1.80 1.30 -13.45
C VAL A 27 0.60 1.88 -14.21
N SER A 28 0.34 1.38 -15.41
CA SER A 28 -0.79 1.74 -16.26
C SER A 28 -1.30 0.50 -17.01
N PRO A 29 -2.60 0.41 -17.36
CA PRO A 29 -3.17 -0.75 -18.08
C PRO A 29 -2.47 -1.12 -19.39
N SER A 30 -1.81 -0.16 -20.03
CA SER A 30 -1.17 -0.32 -21.34
C SER A 30 0.36 -0.44 -21.27
N ALA A 31 0.92 -0.31 -20.07
CA ALA A 31 2.34 -0.17 -19.86
C ALA A 31 2.92 -1.46 -19.25
N PRO A 32 4.10 -1.93 -19.70
CA PRO A 32 4.73 -3.13 -19.14
C PRO A 32 5.41 -2.86 -17.79
N GLN A 33 5.51 -1.58 -17.37
CA GLN A 33 6.08 -1.23 -16.09
C GLN A 33 5.14 -1.63 -14.95
N GLU A 34 5.75 -2.08 -13.87
CA GLU A 34 5.06 -2.48 -12.66
C GLU A 34 5.67 -1.81 -11.43
N PHE A 35 4.94 -1.89 -10.33
CA PHE A 35 5.39 -1.44 -9.02
C PHE A 35 4.86 -2.37 -7.93
N ASP A 36 5.44 -2.25 -6.74
CA ASP A 36 4.91 -2.90 -5.54
C ASP A 36 3.83 -2.03 -4.90
N LEU A 37 2.59 -2.52 -4.92
CA LEU A 37 1.51 -1.95 -4.14
C LEU A 37 1.53 -2.59 -2.75
N TYR A 38 1.78 -1.77 -1.72
CA TYR A 38 1.83 -2.24 -0.34
C TYR A 38 0.49 -2.14 0.36
N TYR A 39 0.23 -3.12 1.21
CA TYR A 39 -0.92 -3.15 2.10
C TYR A 39 -0.55 -3.83 3.42
N VAL A 40 -1.41 -3.68 4.41
CA VAL A 40 -1.27 -4.32 5.72
C VAL A 40 -2.49 -5.15 6.00
N ARG A 41 -2.32 -6.44 6.33
CA ARG A 41 -3.39 -7.29 6.86
C ARG A 41 -3.08 -7.73 8.29
N THR A 42 -3.96 -7.39 9.24
CA THR A 42 -3.78 -7.60 10.68
C THR A 42 -5.07 -8.09 11.33
N GLY A 43 -4.93 -8.89 12.40
CA GLY A 43 -6.07 -9.48 13.11
C GLY A 43 -6.32 -10.95 12.74
N PRO A 44 -7.30 -11.59 13.38
CA PRO A 44 -7.71 -12.96 13.03
C PRO A 44 -8.27 -12.99 11.60
N ARG A 45 -8.04 -14.06 10.85
CA ARG A 45 -8.56 -14.17 9.48
C ARG A 45 -10.07 -14.36 9.46
N SER A 46 -10.73 -13.69 8.51
CA SER A 46 -12.17 -13.73 8.28
C SER A 46 -12.48 -13.84 6.78
N ASP A 47 -13.59 -14.47 6.43
CA ASP A 47 -14.17 -14.47 5.08
C ASP A 47 -14.75 -13.10 4.70
N GLN A 48 -14.95 -12.21 5.67
CA GLN A 48 -15.45 -10.84 5.51
C GLN A 48 -14.48 -9.85 6.16
N PRO A 49 -13.36 -9.50 5.49
CA PRO A 49 -12.41 -8.55 6.03
C PRO A 49 -12.93 -7.10 5.98
N LEU A 50 -12.54 -6.29 6.97
CA LEU A 50 -12.73 -4.84 6.96
C LEU A 50 -11.61 -4.20 6.13
N VAL A 51 -11.98 -3.58 5.01
CA VAL A 51 -11.06 -2.77 4.20
C VAL A 51 -11.10 -1.31 4.66
N ILE A 52 -9.94 -0.76 5.00
CA ILE A 52 -9.79 0.67 5.34
C ILE A 52 -9.01 1.34 4.22
N ILE A 53 -9.62 2.37 3.62
CA ILE A 53 -9.01 3.24 2.62
C ILE A 53 -8.68 4.57 3.31
N PRO A 54 -7.42 4.79 3.73
CA PRO A 54 -7.02 6.03 4.39
C PRO A 54 -7.12 7.20 3.40
N GLY A 55 -7.73 8.30 3.82
CA GLY A 55 -8.03 9.42 2.93
C GLY A 55 -6.79 10.18 2.44
N GLY A 56 -6.81 10.56 1.16
CA GLY A 56 -5.97 11.59 0.51
C GLY A 56 -4.46 11.26 0.39
N PRO A 57 -3.77 11.72 -0.66
CA PRO A 57 -2.37 11.36 -0.93
C PRO A 57 -1.33 11.95 0.05
N GLY A 58 -1.78 12.60 1.13
CA GLY A 58 -0.91 13.31 2.07
C GLY A 58 -0.20 12.42 3.09
N MET A 59 -0.65 11.18 3.31
CA MET A 59 -0.19 10.34 4.42
C MET A 59 -0.04 8.86 4.03
N ALA A 60 1.18 8.33 4.17
CA ALA A 60 1.48 6.91 3.98
C ALA A 60 0.74 6.04 5.01
N SER A 61 0.04 5.00 4.55
CA SER A 61 -0.89 4.21 5.37
C SER A 61 -0.16 3.26 6.32
N ILE A 62 1.00 2.75 5.91
CA ILE A 62 1.71 1.66 6.62
C ILE A 62 2.22 2.13 7.99
N GLY A 63 2.85 3.29 8.08
CA GLY A 63 3.34 3.81 9.35
C GLY A 63 2.25 4.46 10.20
N HIS A 64 1.54 5.43 9.63
CA HIS A 64 0.75 6.39 10.41
C HIS A 64 -0.49 5.79 11.09
N TYR A 65 -1.06 4.72 10.52
CA TYR A 65 -2.30 4.11 11.03
C TYR A 65 -2.06 2.85 11.85
N GLN A 66 -0.82 2.58 12.30
CA GLN A 66 -0.49 1.39 13.09
C GLN A 66 -1.36 1.26 14.36
N GLY A 67 -1.59 2.37 15.06
CA GLY A 67 -2.44 2.38 16.27
C GLY A 67 -3.91 2.05 15.98
N LEU A 68 -4.45 2.52 14.85
CA LEU A 68 -5.82 2.20 14.43
C LEU A 68 -5.96 0.71 14.12
N ARG A 69 -5.05 0.17 13.28
CA ARG A 69 -5.07 -1.25 12.90
C ARG A 69 -4.91 -2.17 14.10
N ARG A 70 -4.01 -1.83 15.04
CA ARG A 70 -3.82 -2.61 16.26
C ARG A 70 -5.11 -2.70 17.09
N ARG A 71 -5.78 -1.57 17.34
CA ARG A 71 -7.04 -1.54 18.10
C ARG A 71 -8.15 -2.34 17.43
N ALA A 72 -8.26 -2.26 16.11
CA ALA A 72 -9.25 -3.02 15.36
C ALA A 72 -8.97 -4.54 15.40
N ALA A 73 -7.69 -4.94 15.30
CA ALA A 73 -7.28 -6.33 15.46
C ALA A 73 -7.53 -6.85 16.90
N GLU A 74 -7.25 -6.04 17.92
CA GLU A 74 -7.58 -6.33 19.33
C GLU A 74 -9.09 -6.50 19.55
N ALA A 75 -9.92 -5.84 18.73
CA ALA A 75 -11.38 -6.00 18.71
C ALA A 75 -11.85 -7.22 17.87
N GLY A 76 -10.93 -8.06 17.39
CA GLY A 76 -11.26 -9.29 16.64
C GLY A 76 -11.56 -9.09 15.16
N LEU A 77 -11.22 -7.93 14.58
CA LEU A 77 -11.47 -7.66 13.15
C LEU A 77 -10.28 -8.11 12.28
N ASP A 78 -10.57 -8.78 11.16
CA ASP A 78 -9.61 -8.95 10.06
C ASP A 78 -9.52 -7.63 9.28
N VAL A 79 -8.44 -6.89 9.45
CA VAL A 79 -8.28 -5.55 8.86
C VAL A 79 -7.30 -5.61 7.72
N ILE A 80 -7.72 -5.14 6.55
CA ILE A 80 -6.89 -4.85 5.39
C ILE A 80 -6.81 -3.34 5.22
N MET A 81 -5.61 -2.79 5.12
CA MET A 81 -5.38 -1.39 4.82
C MET A 81 -4.42 -1.25 3.65
N VAL A 82 -4.92 -0.68 2.56
CA VAL A 82 -4.16 -0.51 1.31
C VAL A 82 -3.48 0.86 1.32
N GLU A 83 -2.21 0.91 0.93
CA GLU A 83 -1.54 2.18 0.64
C GLU A 83 -1.90 2.64 -0.78
N HIS A 84 -2.26 3.90 -0.95
CA HIS A 84 -2.55 4.44 -2.27
C HIS A 84 -1.31 4.40 -3.16
N ARG A 85 -1.49 3.99 -4.42
CA ARG A 85 -0.48 4.20 -5.47
C ARG A 85 -0.04 5.67 -5.51
N GLY A 86 1.25 5.90 -5.72
CA GLY A 86 1.85 7.23 -5.67
C GLY A 86 2.18 7.75 -4.26
N VAL A 87 1.84 6.99 -3.20
CA VAL A 87 2.04 7.40 -1.80
C VAL A 87 2.96 6.42 -1.08
N GLY A 88 3.81 6.94 -0.18
CA GLY A 88 4.58 6.12 0.74
C GLY A 88 5.53 5.13 0.07
N MET A 89 5.39 3.85 0.43
CA MET A 89 6.10 2.72 -0.17
C MET A 89 5.55 2.38 -1.55
N SER A 90 4.28 2.66 -1.83
CA SER A 90 3.62 2.40 -3.12
C SER A 90 3.80 3.53 -4.14
N ARG A 91 4.85 4.35 -3.98
CA ARG A 91 5.08 5.58 -4.75
C ARG A 91 5.96 5.39 -5.98
N HIS A 92 6.79 4.36 -6.00
CA HIS A 92 7.82 4.24 -7.03
C HIS A 92 7.69 2.94 -7.82
N ASP A 93 8.05 3.00 -9.10
CA ASP A 93 8.23 1.82 -9.94
C ASP A 93 9.55 1.09 -9.62
N ASP A 94 9.82 0.02 -10.37
CA ASP A 94 11.05 -0.78 -10.21
C ASP A 94 12.34 -0.01 -10.54
N ALA A 95 12.26 1.05 -11.35
CA ALA A 95 13.38 1.95 -11.62
C ALA A 95 13.59 2.94 -10.47
N GLY A 96 12.70 2.94 -9.46
CA GLY A 96 12.68 3.87 -8.35
C GLY A 96 12.18 5.25 -8.73
N ALA A 97 11.56 5.42 -9.91
CA ALA A 97 10.93 6.66 -10.33
C ALA A 97 9.55 6.81 -9.69
N ASP A 98 9.13 8.04 -9.40
CA ASP A 98 7.77 8.30 -8.94
C ASP A 98 6.78 7.83 -10.01
N LEU A 99 5.67 7.21 -9.58
CA LEU A 99 4.59 6.89 -10.51
C LEU A 99 4.09 8.16 -11.23
N PRO A 100 3.87 8.11 -12.55
CA PRO A 100 3.46 9.27 -13.32
C PRO A 100 1.99 9.64 -13.03
N GLU A 101 1.58 10.87 -13.31
CA GLU A 101 0.24 11.37 -12.96
C GLU A 101 -0.89 10.55 -13.61
N GLU A 102 -0.69 10.09 -14.85
CA GLU A 102 -1.63 9.24 -15.56
C GLU A 102 -1.85 7.86 -14.90
N ALA A 103 -0.95 7.44 -14.02
CA ALA A 103 -1.13 6.22 -13.22
C ALA A 103 -2.04 6.43 -12.00
N LEU A 104 -2.32 7.69 -11.61
CA LEU A 104 -2.97 8.06 -10.36
C LEU A 104 -4.46 8.37 -10.55
N THR A 105 -5.21 7.39 -11.06
CA THR A 105 -6.67 7.52 -11.31
C THR A 105 -7.51 6.75 -10.29
N ILE A 106 -8.78 7.14 -10.15
CA ILE A 106 -9.72 6.44 -9.25
C ILE A 106 -9.92 5.00 -9.71
N GLU A 107 -10.06 4.77 -11.02
CA GLU A 107 -10.25 3.45 -11.62
C GLU A 107 -9.09 2.52 -11.27
N GLN A 108 -7.87 3.03 -11.35
CA GLN A 108 -6.67 2.28 -11.01
C GLN A 108 -6.58 1.96 -9.51
N VAL A 109 -6.99 2.89 -8.64
CA VAL A 109 -7.06 2.65 -7.19
C VAL A 109 -8.12 1.61 -6.83
N VAL A 110 -9.27 1.62 -7.49
CA VAL A 110 -10.32 0.61 -7.29
C VAL A 110 -9.82 -0.76 -7.71
N ASP A 111 -9.14 -0.87 -8.85
CA ASP A 111 -8.55 -2.12 -9.34
C ASP A 111 -7.45 -2.65 -8.39
N ASP A 112 -6.65 -1.76 -7.82
CA ASP A 112 -5.66 -2.10 -6.79
C ASP A 112 -6.29 -2.67 -5.52
N ILE A 113 -7.39 -2.07 -5.04
CA ILE A 113 -8.13 -2.57 -3.89
C ILE A 113 -8.72 -3.95 -4.21
N ALA A 114 -9.28 -4.13 -5.41
CA ALA A 114 -9.81 -5.42 -5.85
C ALA A 114 -8.73 -6.50 -5.92
N ALA A 115 -7.51 -6.16 -6.34
CA ALA A 115 -6.39 -7.10 -6.40
C ALA A 115 -5.84 -7.51 -5.02
N VAL A 116 -6.06 -6.70 -3.98
CA VAL A 116 -5.68 -7.03 -2.59
C VAL A 116 -6.71 -7.95 -1.92
N LEU A 117 -7.98 -7.86 -2.30
CA LEU A 117 -9.07 -8.66 -1.75
C LEU A 117 -9.07 -10.09 -2.28
#